data_AF-A0A401P6K5-F1
#
_entry.id   AF-A0A401P6K5-F1
#
_cell.length_a   1.000
_cell.length_b   1.000
_cell.length_c   1.000
_cell.angle_alpha   90.00
_cell.angle_beta   90.00
_cell.angle_gamma   90.00
#
_symmetry.space_group_name_H-M   'P 1'
#
loop_
_entity.id
_entity.type
_entity.pdbx_description
1 polymer ?
#
loop_
_entity_poly.entity_id
_entity_poly.type
_entity_poly.pdbx_seq_one_letter_code
_entity_poly.pdbx_strand_id
1 'polypeptide(L)'
;MRPSVLAELIGQNKVLGEDTLLRTLLESHEIPSIILWGPPGCGKTSLAHVLASNSKKQSSTRFVSLSATSASVDIIREVVKQAQNERKLLKRKTIVFFDEIHHFNKTQQNTLLPHVECGTITLIGATTENPSFQINSALLSRCRVIVLEKLSVEAMETILLRALNSFGISILGQDKEAGSMDGSKETE
;
A
#
# COMPACT_ATOMS: atom_id res chain seq x y z
N MET A 1 3.31 -4.27 -13.30
CA MET A 1 3.87 -2.95 -12.91
C MET A 1 3.36 -2.56 -11.53
N ARG A 2 4.18 -1.88 -10.71
CA ARG A 2 3.68 -1.29 -9.45
C ARG A 2 3.10 0.09 -9.75
N PRO A 3 1.89 0.41 -9.25
CA PRO A 3 1.29 1.72 -9.43
C PRO A 3 2.13 2.82 -8.77
N SER A 4 2.20 3.97 -9.42
CA SER A 4 2.96 5.15 -8.99
C SER A 4 2.07 6.23 -8.35
N VAL A 5 0.76 6.22 -8.69
CA VAL A 5 -0.25 7.15 -8.19
C VAL A 5 -1.48 6.40 -7.69
N LEU A 6 -2.29 7.05 -6.83
CA LEU A 6 -3.51 6.44 -6.30
C LEU A 6 -4.49 6.03 -7.38
N ALA A 7 -4.61 6.83 -8.45
CA ALA A 7 -5.52 6.55 -9.56
C ALA A 7 -5.17 5.26 -10.32
N GLU A 8 -3.94 4.75 -10.17
CA GLU A 8 -3.52 3.50 -10.81
C GLU A 8 -3.84 2.25 -9.95
N LEU A 9 -4.20 2.41 -8.67
CA LEU A 9 -4.65 1.30 -7.84
C LEU A 9 -6.05 0.85 -8.26
N ILE A 10 -6.14 -0.42 -8.64
CA ILE A 10 -7.38 -1.04 -9.10
C ILE A 10 -7.97 -1.90 -7.99
N GLY A 11 -9.30 -1.93 -7.88
CA GLY A 11 -10.03 -2.88 -7.03
C GLY A 11 -10.10 -2.51 -5.55
N GLN A 12 -9.68 -1.29 -5.16
CA GLN A 12 -9.75 -0.80 -3.78
C GLN A 12 -10.66 0.42 -3.63
N ASN A 13 -11.77 0.48 -4.38
CA ASN A 13 -12.67 1.63 -4.44
C ASN A 13 -13.30 1.99 -3.08
N LYS A 14 -13.56 1.01 -2.21
CA LYS A 14 -14.08 1.26 -0.85
C LYS A 14 -13.09 1.98 0.05
N VAL A 15 -11.79 1.83 -0.23
CA VAL A 15 -10.71 2.43 0.56
C VAL A 15 -10.16 3.69 -0.11
N LEU A 16 -10.20 3.77 -1.45
CA LEU A 16 -9.58 4.83 -2.25
C LEU A 16 -10.57 5.72 -3.01
N GLY A 17 -11.88 5.52 -2.84
CA GLY A 17 -12.92 6.37 -3.43
C GLY A 17 -12.80 7.83 -3.01
N GLU A 18 -13.45 8.72 -3.74
CA GLU A 18 -13.29 10.18 -3.56
C GLU A 18 -13.69 10.64 -2.15
N ASP A 19 -14.70 10.01 -1.55
CA ASP A 19 -15.20 10.33 -0.21
C ASP A 19 -14.59 9.47 0.92
N THR A 20 -13.53 8.71 0.65
CA THR A 20 -12.98 7.80 1.66
C THR A 20 -12.02 8.48 2.61
N LEU A 21 -11.98 7.99 3.86
CA LEU A 21 -11.06 8.47 4.89
C LEU A 21 -9.60 8.50 4.42
N LEU A 22 -9.15 7.50 3.66
CA LEU A 22 -7.77 7.46 3.18
C LEU A 22 -7.52 8.57 2.13
N ARG A 23 -8.51 8.89 1.29
CA ARG A 23 -8.41 9.98 0.32
C ARG A 23 -8.28 11.33 1.02
N THR A 24 -9.16 11.60 2.00
CA THR A 24 -9.10 12.82 2.81
C THR A 24 -7.77 12.94 3.58
N LEU A 25 -7.25 11.83 4.13
CA LEU A 25 -5.96 11.83 4.85
C LEU A 25 -4.77 12.08 3.93
N LEU A 26 -4.87 11.68 2.66
CA LEU A 26 -3.84 11.96 1.67
C LEU A 26 -3.87 13.41 1.21
N GLU A 27 -5.07 13.97 1.07
CA GLU A 27 -5.29 15.38 0.75
C GLU A 27 -4.89 16.32 1.90
N SER A 28 -5.06 15.89 3.16
CA SER A 28 -4.65 16.65 4.34
C SER A 28 -3.15 16.58 4.67
N HIS A 29 -2.35 15.89 3.85
CA HIS A 29 -0.88 15.77 3.95
C HIS A 29 -0.34 15.14 5.25
N GLU A 30 -1.20 14.61 6.10
CA GLU A 30 -0.82 13.90 7.31
C GLU A 30 -1.23 12.44 7.23
N ILE A 31 -0.29 11.60 6.81
CA ILE A 31 -0.48 10.15 6.80
C ILE A 31 -0.28 9.65 8.24
N PRO A 32 -1.33 9.14 8.91
CA PRO A 32 -1.17 8.52 10.22
C PRO A 32 -0.44 7.19 10.07
N SER A 33 -0.05 6.58 11.19
CA SER A 33 0.40 5.19 11.15
C SER A 33 -0.76 4.28 10.73
N ILE A 34 -0.50 3.32 9.84
CA ILE A 34 -1.50 2.50 9.17
C ILE A 34 -1.10 1.03 9.24
N ILE A 35 -2.08 0.15 9.44
CA ILE A 35 -1.96 -1.28 9.21
C ILE A 35 -2.84 -1.66 8.02
N LEU A 36 -2.22 -2.11 6.94
CA LEU A 36 -2.86 -2.64 5.75
C LEU A 36 -3.12 -4.14 5.97
N TRP A 37 -4.39 -4.51 6.08
CA TRP A 37 -4.81 -5.90 6.28
C TRP A 37 -5.59 -6.38 5.06
N GLY A 38 -5.24 -7.52 4.50
CA GLY A 38 -6.02 -8.14 3.43
C GLY A 38 -5.35 -9.37 2.85
N PRO A 39 -6.01 -10.11 1.97
CA PRO A 39 -5.49 -11.34 1.40
C PRO A 39 -4.19 -11.10 0.60
N PRO A 40 -3.37 -12.13 0.35
CA PRO A 40 -2.20 -12.00 -0.52
C PRO A 40 -2.63 -11.51 -1.91
N GLY A 41 -1.81 -10.67 -2.54
CA GLY A 41 -2.08 -10.14 -3.88
C GLY A 41 -3.12 -9.01 -3.97
N CYS A 42 -3.70 -8.53 -2.86
CA CYS A 42 -4.63 -7.39 -2.90
C CYS A 42 -3.99 -6.00 -3.11
N GLY A 43 -2.65 -5.93 -3.15
CA GLY A 43 -1.93 -4.69 -3.41
C GLY A 43 -1.46 -3.92 -2.17
N LYS A 44 -1.35 -4.55 -0.98
CA LYS A 44 -0.80 -3.94 0.26
C LYS A 44 0.51 -3.18 0.02
N THR A 45 1.52 -3.86 -0.50
CA THR A 45 2.85 -3.28 -0.78
C THR A 45 2.76 -2.15 -1.81
N SER A 46 1.95 -2.33 -2.85
CA SER A 46 1.70 -1.30 -3.87
C SER A 46 1.07 -0.05 -3.26
N LEU A 47 0.07 -0.21 -2.40
CA LEU A 47 -0.57 0.91 -1.71
C LEU A 47 0.41 1.63 -0.81
N ALA A 48 1.22 0.92 -0.02
CA ALA A 48 2.25 1.55 0.83
C ALA A 48 3.24 2.40 0.02
N HIS A 49 3.70 1.90 -1.14
CA HIS A 49 4.57 2.66 -2.04
C HIS A 49 3.90 3.91 -2.60
N VAL A 50 2.63 3.81 -2.99
CA VAL A 50 1.87 4.94 -3.50
C VAL A 50 1.66 5.98 -2.40
N LEU A 51 1.27 5.58 -1.19
CA LEU A 51 1.13 6.47 -0.03
C LEU A 51 2.43 7.25 0.24
N ALA A 52 3.56 6.55 0.24
CA ALA A 52 4.87 7.16 0.42
C ALA A 52 5.28 8.10 -0.72
N SER A 53 4.95 7.74 -1.96
CA SER A 53 5.28 8.54 -3.14
C SER A 53 4.50 9.84 -3.20
N ASN A 54 3.22 9.82 -2.80
CA ASN A 54 2.43 11.05 -2.70
C ASN A 54 2.94 11.94 -1.56
N SER A 55 3.26 11.37 -0.40
CA SER A 55 3.86 12.13 0.71
C SER A 55 5.19 12.79 0.34
N LYS A 56 6.02 12.13 -0.47
CA LYS A 56 7.29 12.68 -0.98
C LYS A 56 7.12 13.85 -1.93
N LYS A 57 6.06 13.86 -2.75
CA LYS A 57 5.81 14.93 -3.74
C LYS A 57 5.41 16.23 -3.06
N GLN A 58 4.67 16.18 -1.96
CA GLN A 58 4.24 17.38 -1.21
C GLN A 58 5.14 17.73 -0.01
N SER A 59 5.91 16.80 0.54
CA SER A 59 6.78 17.04 1.70
C SER A 59 8.09 16.26 1.62
N SER A 60 9.18 16.81 2.18
CA SER A 60 10.43 16.06 2.34
C SER A 60 10.19 14.89 3.30
N THR A 61 9.97 13.72 2.72
CA THR A 61 9.66 12.48 3.45
C THR A 61 10.60 11.38 3.01
N ARG A 62 11.18 10.64 3.96
CA ARG A 62 11.97 9.45 3.71
C ARG A 62 11.05 8.24 3.75
N PHE A 63 11.25 7.30 2.83
CA PHE A 63 10.55 6.01 2.86
C PHE A 63 11.58 4.90 3.00
N VAL A 64 11.39 4.06 4.02
CA VAL A 64 12.21 2.88 4.28
C VAL A 64 11.29 1.66 4.24
N SER A 65 11.65 0.65 3.45
CA SER A 65 10.89 -0.60 3.32
C SER A 65 11.69 -1.74 3.93
N LEU A 66 11.08 -2.48 4.85
CA LEU A 66 11.67 -3.62 5.54
C LEU A 66 10.71 -4.81 5.49
N SER A 67 11.26 -6.01 5.44
CA SER A 67 10.48 -7.22 5.69
C SER A 67 10.54 -7.56 7.17
N ALA A 68 9.38 -7.80 7.80
CA ALA A 68 9.34 -8.18 9.21
C ALA A 68 10.02 -9.52 9.49
N THR A 69 10.06 -10.42 8.50
CA THR A 69 10.72 -11.73 8.60
C THR A 69 12.24 -11.63 8.74
N SER A 70 12.86 -10.59 8.17
CA SER A 70 14.32 -10.39 8.19
C SER A 70 14.76 -9.28 9.13
N ALA A 71 13.83 -8.49 9.68
CA ALA A 71 14.15 -7.33 10.49
C ALA A 71 14.44 -7.73 11.94
N SER A 72 15.72 -7.73 12.32
CA SER A 72 16.14 -7.84 13.71
C SER A 72 15.82 -6.56 14.50
N VAL A 73 15.85 -6.65 15.83
CA VAL A 73 15.65 -5.49 16.72
C VAL A 73 16.71 -4.41 16.46
N ASP A 74 17.94 -4.79 16.10
CA ASP A 74 19.01 -3.83 15.85
C ASP A 74 18.80 -3.05 14.56
N ILE A 75 18.30 -3.70 13.50
CA ILE A 75 17.91 -3.03 12.25
C ILE A 75 16.80 -1.99 12.53
N ILE A 76 15.80 -2.36 13.35
CA ILE A 76 14.72 -1.45 13.74
C ILE A 76 15.29 -0.22 14.47
N ARG A 77 16.19 -0.44 15.45
CA ARG A 77 16.83 0.65 16.21
C ARG A 77 17.66 1.55 15.32
N GLU A 78 18.39 1.00 14.36
CA GLU A 78 19.20 1.78 13.42
C GLU A 78 18.31 2.70 12.57
N VAL A 79 17.24 2.15 12.00
CA VAL A 79 16.29 2.91 11.17
C VAL A 79 15.62 4.02 11.97
N VAL A 80 15.25 3.73 13.22
CA VAL A 80 14.72 4.75 14.15
C VAL A 80 15.75 5.84 14.44
N LYS A 81 17.00 5.47 14.72
CA LYS A 81 18.07 6.43 15.00
C LYS A 81 18.32 7.35 13.80
N GLN A 82 18.32 6.79 12.59
CA GLN A 82 18.39 7.56 11.36
C GLN A 82 17.19 8.50 11.22
N ALA A 83 15.97 8.02 11.46
CA ALA A 83 14.75 8.84 11.42
C ALA A 83 14.79 10.00 12.42
N GLN A 84 15.29 9.77 13.65
CA GLN A 84 15.46 10.81 14.66
C GLN A 84 16.46 11.89 14.21
N ASN A 85 17.59 11.47 13.66
CA ASN A 85 18.61 12.40 13.16
C ASN A 85 18.09 13.22 11.99
N GLU A 86 17.44 12.60 11.02
CA GLU A 86 16.84 13.30 9.88
C GLU A 86 15.73 14.27 10.31
N ARG A 87 14.91 13.90 11.29
CA ARG A 87 13.90 14.79 11.85
C ARG A 87 14.53 16.00 12.55
N LYS A 88 15.61 15.81 13.31
CA LYS A 88 16.30 16.90 14.03
C LYS A 88 17.05 17.84 13.09
N LEU A 89 17.78 17.29 12.12
CA LEU A 89 18.69 18.05 11.25
C LEU A 89 17.98 18.64 10.03
N LEU A 90 17.07 17.87 9.43
CA LEU A 90 16.46 18.21 8.13
C LEU A 90 14.96 18.49 8.23
N LYS A 91 14.38 18.40 9.44
CA LYS A 91 12.91 18.44 9.67
C LYS A 91 12.14 17.48 8.75
N ARG A 92 12.80 16.39 8.35
CA ARG A 92 12.29 15.40 7.41
C ARG A 92 11.48 14.34 8.15
N LYS A 93 10.27 14.04 7.68
CA LYS A 93 9.45 12.95 8.21
C LYS A 93 9.95 11.61 7.65
N THR A 94 9.84 10.52 8.42
CA THR A 94 10.22 9.18 7.96
C THR A 94 9.03 8.23 8.04
N ILE A 95 8.68 7.64 6.90
CA ILE A 95 7.72 6.54 6.79
C ILE A 95 8.51 5.24 6.75
N VAL A 96 8.18 4.32 7.65
CA VAL A 96 8.76 2.97 7.69
C VAL A 96 7.67 1.97 7.35
N PHE A 97 7.86 1.27 6.25
CA PHE A 97 7.00 0.18 5.81
C PHE A 97 7.56 -1.17 6.28
N PHE A 98 6.71 -1.97 6.92
CA PHE A 98 7.02 -3.35 7.30
C PHE A 98 6.05 -4.30 6.60
N ASP A 99 6.59 -5.14 5.71
CA ASP A 99 5.81 -6.23 5.13
C ASP A 99 5.73 -7.42 6.09
N GLU A 100 4.60 -8.13 6.06
CA GLU A 100 4.28 -9.23 6.97
C GLU A 100 4.53 -8.94 8.46
N ILE A 101 4.07 -7.77 8.93
CA ILE A 101 4.29 -7.25 10.29
C ILE A 101 3.78 -8.19 11.40
N HIS A 102 2.90 -9.15 11.06
CA HIS A 102 2.43 -10.17 11.98
C HIS A 102 3.53 -11.12 12.47
N HIS A 103 4.68 -11.20 11.80
CA HIS A 103 5.83 -11.98 12.27
C HIS A 103 6.62 -11.32 13.41
N PHE A 104 6.30 -10.08 13.77
CA PHE A 104 6.99 -9.42 14.87
C PHE A 104 6.63 -9.99 16.23
N ASN A 105 7.67 -10.32 16.99
CA ASN A 105 7.52 -10.64 18.40
C ASN A 105 7.17 -9.38 19.23
N LYS A 106 6.70 -9.59 20.46
CA LYS A 106 6.32 -8.50 21.38
C LYS A 106 7.46 -7.49 21.61
N THR A 107 8.71 -7.95 21.64
CA THR A 107 9.88 -7.08 21.85
C THR A 107 10.09 -6.12 20.69
N GLN A 108 9.99 -6.59 19.44
CA GLN A 108 10.08 -5.76 18.24
C GLN A 108 8.95 -4.73 18.20
N GLN A 109 7.72 -5.14 18.49
CA GLN A 109 6.56 -4.23 18.52
C GLN A 109 6.71 -3.15 19.61
N ASN A 110 7.11 -3.54 20.82
CA ASN A 110 7.35 -2.61 21.92
C ASN A 110 8.51 -1.64 21.64
N THR A 111 9.50 -2.07 20.85
CA THR A 111 10.59 -1.19 20.40
C THR A 111 10.09 -0.07 19.47
N LEU A 112 9.08 -0.35 18.64
CA LEU A 112 8.51 0.64 17.71
C LEU A 112 7.58 1.65 18.40
N LEU A 113 6.88 1.22 19.44
CA LEU A 113 5.81 1.98 20.11
C LEU A 113 6.18 3.43 20.48
N PRO A 114 7.28 3.72 21.21
CA PRO A 114 7.62 5.09 21.59
C PRO A 114 7.92 5.98 20.37
N HIS A 115 8.40 5.39 19.27
CA HIS A 115 8.75 6.13 18.06
C HIS A 115 7.53 6.45 17.20
N VAL A 116 6.52 5.58 17.23
CA VAL A 116 5.21 5.85 16.64
C VAL A 116 4.46 6.92 17.44
N GLU A 117 4.49 6.84 18.77
CA GLU A 117 3.85 7.81 19.68
C GLU A 117 4.34 9.24 19.52
N CYS A 118 5.67 9.43 19.55
CA CYS A 118 6.24 10.76 19.39
C CYS A 118 6.25 11.25 17.93
N GLY A 119 5.70 10.47 16.99
CA GLY A 119 5.70 10.75 15.55
C GLY A 119 7.10 10.77 14.94
N THR A 120 8.07 10.10 15.57
CA THR A 120 9.44 9.97 15.03
C THR A 120 9.40 9.22 13.71
N ILE A 121 8.57 8.17 13.66
CA ILE A 121 8.30 7.39 12.46
C ILE A 121 6.78 7.35 12.23
N THR A 122 6.39 7.37 10.96
CA THR A 122 5.06 6.95 10.53
C THR A 122 5.16 5.47 10.13
N LEU A 123 4.45 4.61 10.84
CA LEU A 123 4.47 3.17 10.60
C LEU A 123 3.45 2.81 9.51
N ILE A 124 3.85 2.05 8.50
CA ILE A 124 2.92 1.37 7.59
C ILE A 124 3.20 -0.13 7.68
N GLY A 125 2.36 -0.89 8.37
CA GLY A 125 2.45 -2.35 8.45
C GLY A 125 1.58 -3.00 7.39
N ALA A 126 2.05 -4.05 6.73
CA ALA A 126 1.21 -4.92 5.90
C ALA A 126 1.09 -6.30 6.57
N THR A 127 -0.12 -6.87 6.58
CA THR A 127 -0.37 -8.21 7.09
C THR A 127 -1.45 -8.92 6.28
N THR A 128 -1.28 -10.22 6.09
CA THR A 128 -2.32 -11.13 5.60
C THR A 128 -3.18 -11.69 6.72
N GLU A 129 -2.64 -11.76 7.93
CA GLU A 129 -3.32 -12.25 9.12
C GLU A 129 -4.10 -11.14 9.83
N ASN A 130 -5.10 -11.55 10.63
CA ASN A 130 -5.93 -10.63 11.38
C ASN A 130 -5.07 -9.84 12.40
N PRO A 131 -5.01 -8.50 12.28
CA PRO A 131 -4.11 -7.68 13.08
C PRO A 131 -4.41 -7.75 14.57
N SER A 132 -5.66 -7.99 14.98
CA SER A 132 -6.07 -8.03 16.40
C SER A 132 -5.44 -9.17 17.20
N PHE A 133 -4.95 -10.23 16.54
CA PHE A 133 -4.30 -11.36 17.21
C PHE A 133 -2.78 -11.25 17.24
N GLN A 134 -2.19 -10.72 16.16
CA GLN A 134 -0.73 -10.72 15.98
C GLN A 134 -0.06 -9.42 16.39
N ILE A 135 -0.80 -8.30 16.36
CA ILE A 135 -0.28 -6.98 16.74
C ILE A 135 -0.82 -6.63 18.12
N ASN A 136 0.06 -6.11 18.98
CA ASN A 136 -0.31 -5.70 20.32
C ASN A 136 -1.33 -4.54 20.29
N SER A 137 -2.17 -4.47 21.32
CA SER A 137 -3.22 -3.44 21.43
C SER A 137 -2.65 -2.02 21.49
N ALA A 138 -1.44 -1.85 22.04
CA ALA A 138 -0.78 -0.57 22.15
C ALA A 138 -0.39 0.04 20.80
N LEU A 139 0.12 -0.78 19.87
CA LEU A 139 0.46 -0.33 18.52
C LEU A 139 -0.81 -0.17 17.68
N LEU A 140 -1.77 -1.10 17.80
CA LEU A 140 -3.06 -0.99 17.11
C LEU A 140 -3.85 0.25 17.50
N SER A 141 -3.86 0.66 18.77
CA SER A 141 -4.57 1.88 19.19
C SER A 141 -3.99 3.16 18.60
N ARG A 142 -2.78 3.12 18.06
CA ARG A 142 -2.07 4.24 17.41
C ARG A 142 -2.00 4.11 15.90
N CYS A 143 -2.56 3.05 15.34
CA CYS A 143 -2.60 2.81 13.91
C CYS A 143 -4.04 2.77 13.39
N ARG A 144 -4.24 3.27 12.17
CA ARG A 144 -5.49 3.06 11.43
C ARG A 144 -5.43 1.72 10.72
N VAL A 145 -6.37 0.83 11.00
CA VAL A 145 -6.49 -0.44 10.26
C VAL A 145 -7.27 -0.18 8.97
N ILE A 146 -6.66 -0.53 7.85
CA ILE A 146 -7.24 -0.41 6.51
C ILE A 146 -7.39 -1.82 5.96
N VAL A 147 -8.63 -2.20 5.69
CA VAL A 147 -8.98 -3.51 5.15
C VAL A 147 -9.01 -3.43 3.63
N LEU A 148 -8.18 -4.23 2.99
CA LEU A 148 -8.09 -4.37 1.54
C LEU A 148 -8.82 -5.64 1.11
N GLU A 149 -9.63 -5.51 0.07
CA GLU A 149 -10.39 -6.63 -0.46
C GLU A 149 -9.60 -7.38 -1.53
N LYS A 150 -9.99 -8.63 -1.79
CA LYS A 150 -9.44 -9.39 -2.91
C LYS A 150 -9.81 -8.66 -4.20
N LEU A 151 -8.87 -8.58 -5.14
CA LEU A 151 -9.13 -8.02 -6.46
C LEU A 151 -10.21 -8.85 -7.16
N SER A 152 -11.19 -8.16 -7.75
CA SER A 152 -12.19 -8.79 -8.60
C SER A 152 -11.54 -9.31 -9.90
N VAL A 153 -12.26 -10.18 -10.61
CA VAL A 153 -11.77 -10.73 -11.89
C VAL A 153 -11.52 -9.61 -12.90
N GLU A 154 -12.43 -8.65 -12.97
CA GLU A 154 -12.34 -7.48 -13.88
C GLU A 154 -11.16 -6.58 -13.51
N ALA A 155 -10.90 -6.41 -12.20
CA ALA A 155 -9.75 -5.67 -11.72
C ALA A 155 -8.43 -6.36 -12.10
N MET A 156 -8.36 -7.69 -11.97
CA MET A 156 -7.20 -8.48 -12.39
C MET A 156 -6.98 -8.42 -13.90
N GLU A 157 -8.04 -8.56 -14.69
CA GLU A 157 -7.99 -8.41 -16.15
C GLU A 157 -7.43 -7.05 -16.56
N THR A 158 -7.91 -5.97 -15.93
CA THR A 158 -7.41 -4.62 -16.19
C THR A 158 -5.91 -4.48 -15.86
N ILE A 159 -5.45 -5.08 -14.76
CA ILE A 159 -4.03 -5.08 -14.40
C ILE A 159 -3.20 -5.85 -15.44
N LEU A 160 -3.70 -6.99 -15.92
CA LEU A 160 -3.02 -7.80 -16.94
C LEU A 160 -2.96 -7.06 -18.28
N LEU A 161 -4.06 -6.47 -18.74
CA LEU A 161 -4.10 -5.65 -19.97
C LEU A 161 -3.12 -4.47 -19.89
N ARG A 162 -3.07 -3.78 -18.75
CA ARG A 162 -2.07 -2.72 -18.52
C ARG A 162 -0.64 -3.24 -18.61
N ALA A 163 -0.38 -4.42 -18.06
CA ALA A 163 0.95 -5.04 -18.13
C ALA A 163 1.31 -5.37 -19.59
N LEU A 164 0.40 -6.00 -20.34
CA LEU A 164 0.59 -6.35 -21.75
C LEU A 164 0.89 -5.13 -22.61
N ASN A 165 0.11 -4.05 -22.47
CA ASN A 165 0.33 -2.78 -23.15
C ASN A 165 1.70 -2.18 -22.82
N SER A 166 2.13 -2.25 -21.55
CA SER A 166 3.45 -1.76 -21.14
C SER A 166 4.60 -2.57 -21.72
N PHE A 167 4.41 -3.86 -21.99
CA PHE A 167 5.43 -4.73 -22.59
C PHE A 167 5.32 -4.77 -24.13
N GLY A 168 4.37 -4.05 -24.73
CA GLY A 168 4.12 -4.09 -26.17
C GLY A 168 3.65 -5.46 -26.66
N ILE A 169 3.00 -6.25 -25.79
CA ILE A 169 2.54 -7.60 -26.10
C ILE A 169 1.07 -7.53 -26.50
N SER A 170 0.75 -8.06 -27.68
CA SER A 170 -0.62 -8.19 -28.18
C SER A 170 -1.18 -9.59 -27.86
N ILE A 171 -2.47 -9.67 -27.50
CA ILE A 171 -3.16 -10.94 -27.29
C ILE A 171 -3.55 -11.50 -28.66
N LEU A 172 -3.00 -12.66 -29.02
CA LEU A 172 -3.41 -13.39 -30.22
C LEU A 172 -4.85 -13.92 -30.04
N GLY A 173 -5.79 -13.42 -30.85
CA GLY A 173 -7.15 -13.96 -30.95
C GLY A 173 -8.31 -13.03 -30.56
N GLN A 174 -8.07 -11.78 -30.15
CA GLN A 174 -9.15 -10.81 -29.85
C GLN A 174 -9.81 -10.17 -31.09
N ASP A 175 -9.31 -10.45 -32.30
CA ASP A 175 -9.85 -9.88 -33.55
C ASP A 175 -11.09 -10.60 -34.10
N LYS A 176 -11.69 -11.56 -33.38
CA LYS A 176 -12.80 -12.39 -33.93
C LYS A 176 -14.22 -12.04 -33.49
N GLU A 177 -14.45 -11.07 -32.61
CA GLU A 177 -15.82 -10.73 -32.17
C GLU A 177 -16.31 -9.32 -32.56
N ALA A 178 -15.52 -8.52 -33.28
CA ALA A 178 -15.95 -7.20 -33.76
C ALA A 178 -16.55 -7.21 -35.19
N GLY A 179 -16.89 -8.38 -35.74
CA GLY A 179 -17.28 -8.53 -37.14
C GLY A 179 -18.44 -9.51 -37.39
N SER A 180 -19.56 -9.39 -36.67
CA SER A 180 -20.81 -10.03 -37.10
C SER A 180 -22.05 -9.30 -36.56
N MET A 181 -22.13 -7.99 -36.83
CA MET A 181 -23.39 -7.26 -36.88
C MET A 181 -23.32 -6.29 -38.05
N ASP A 182 -23.46 -6.79 -39.27
CA ASP A 182 -24.04 -5.96 -40.33
C ASP A 182 -24.95 -6.81 -41.23
N GLY A 183 -26.09 -6.22 -41.57
CA GLY A 183 -27.25 -6.91 -42.09
C GLY A 183 -27.23 -7.19 -43.60
N SER A 184 -28.01 -8.20 -43.97
CA SER A 184 -28.58 -8.40 -45.31
C SER A 184 -29.85 -9.24 -45.08
N LYS A 185 -31.07 -8.70 -45.00
CA LYS A 185 -31.93 -8.26 -46.11
C LYS A 185 -31.56 -8.90 -47.45
N GLU A 186 -32.42 -9.81 -47.91
CA GLU A 186 -32.98 -10.02 -49.27
C GLU A 186 -33.53 -11.46 -49.31
N THR A 187 -34.85 -11.70 -49.25
CA THR A 187 -35.81 -11.82 -50.37
C THR A 187 -35.30 -12.66 -51.54
N GLU A 188 -35.72 -13.93 -51.60
CA GLU A 188 -36.63 -14.51 -52.61
C GLU A 188 -37.08 -15.92 -52.20
#